data_AF-A0A8T4BS61-F1
#
_entry.id   AF-A0A8T4BS61-F1
#
_cell.length_a   1.000
_cell.length_b   1.000
_cell.length_c   1.000
_cell.angle_alpha   90.00
_cell.angle_beta   90.00
_cell.angle_gamma   90.00
#
_symmetry.space_group_name_H-M   'P 1'
#
loop_
_entity.id
_entity.type
_entity.pdbx_description
1 polymer ?
#
loop_
_entity_poly.entity_id
_entity_poly.type
_entity_poly.pdbx_seq_one_letter_code
_entity_poly.pdbx_strand_id
1 'polypeptide(L)'
;MEQKDYPLSILEAKVNSVDVTIIGIRHKAKFFEKYKYFFEEKISHSDALILEDSGKKFWEGKNCFRKIGKIAQYHKKKVYHADSNKCLSAVIDLMQGVQGIALIAVGVKLGILGNSMSTLGYASVGTYLFFGSLPGRIVRYICHGKNAKYGLDNLLLYGHDDYRETLIAGGINKLCRKNKGLKKIVCFHGDGHSKPIRTYLKHPILRKIKKLAYLPYHLLSNRRVREYVHDGESWKLERRI
;
A
#
# COMPACT_ATOMS: atom_id res chain seq x y z
N MET A 1 20.19 19.01 -7.68
CA MET A 1 19.32 18.43 -6.64
C MET A 1 19.99 17.20 -6.08
N GLU A 2 20.60 17.36 -4.91
CA GLU A 2 21.38 16.33 -4.22
C GLU A 2 20.59 15.06 -3.97
N GLN A 3 21.28 13.95 -4.16
CA GLN A 3 20.81 12.59 -4.00
C GLN A 3 20.63 12.34 -2.50
N LYS A 4 19.45 12.64 -1.95
CA LYS A 4 19.12 12.26 -0.55
C LYS A 4 19.38 10.77 -0.38
N ASP A 5 20.22 10.46 0.61
CA ASP A 5 20.78 9.15 0.90
C ASP A 5 19.74 8.05 0.90
N TYR A 6 20.13 6.91 0.32
CA TYR A 6 19.31 5.72 0.25
C TYR A 6 19.75 4.72 1.35
N PRO A 7 18.82 3.97 1.99
CA PRO A 7 17.39 3.82 1.70
C PRO A 7 16.56 5.07 1.88
N LEU A 8 15.59 5.29 0.98
CA LEU A 8 14.73 6.48 1.00
C LEU A 8 13.97 6.58 2.34
N SER A 9 13.55 5.43 2.86
CA SER A 9 13.01 5.29 4.20
C SER A 9 13.34 3.91 4.77
N ILE A 10 13.94 3.87 5.96
CA ILE A 10 14.02 2.68 6.81
C ILE A 10 13.22 2.99 8.06
N LEU A 11 12.15 2.24 8.29
CA LEU A 11 11.25 2.46 9.41
C LEU A 11 11.11 1.19 10.23
N GLU A 12 11.27 1.31 11.54
CA GLU A 12 11.09 0.19 12.45
C GLU A 12 9.74 0.27 13.16
N ALA A 13 9.17 -0.91 13.38
CA ALA A 13 7.96 -1.14 14.15
C ALA A 13 8.05 -2.49 14.87
N LYS A 14 7.46 -2.57 16.07
CA LYS A 14 7.31 -3.84 16.81
C LYS A 14 5.84 -4.25 16.76
N VAL A 15 5.55 -5.47 16.30
CA VAL A 15 4.18 -5.96 16.05
C VAL A 15 4.03 -7.36 16.64
N ASN A 16 3.28 -7.49 17.75
CA ASN A 16 3.10 -8.75 18.48
C ASN A 16 4.44 -9.46 18.79
N SER A 17 5.39 -8.70 19.34
CA SER A 17 6.76 -9.18 19.67
C SER A 17 7.67 -9.50 18.47
N VAL A 18 7.21 -9.28 17.24
CA VAL A 18 8.03 -9.39 16.03
C VAL A 18 8.60 -8.02 15.66
N ASP A 19 9.90 -7.95 15.39
CA ASP A 19 10.56 -6.77 14.86
C ASP A 19 10.33 -6.69 13.35
N VAL A 20 9.73 -5.59 12.90
CA VAL A 20 9.37 -5.35 11.50
C VAL A 20 10.14 -4.14 10.98
N THR A 21 10.99 -4.37 9.99
CA THR A 21 11.71 -3.32 9.27
C THR A 21 11.02 -3.05 7.93
N ILE A 22 10.63 -1.81 7.71
CA ILE A 22 9.88 -1.32 6.54
C ILE A 22 10.84 -0.49 5.69
N ILE A 23 11.17 -0.97 4.49
CA ILE A 23 12.19 -0.39 3.62
C ILE A 23 11.55 0.10 2.32
N GLY A 24 11.62 1.41 2.11
CA GLY A 24 11.23 2.07 0.87
C GLY A 24 12.26 1.86 -0.24
N ILE A 25 11.84 1.33 -1.38
CA ILE A 25 12.68 1.03 -2.54
C ILE A 25 12.22 1.79 -3.80
N ARG A 26 13.13 1.97 -4.76
CA ARG A 26 12.78 2.37 -6.14
C ARG A 26 12.72 1.13 -7.04
N HIS A 27 11.68 0.99 -7.84
CA HIS A 27 11.46 -0.18 -8.71
C HIS A 27 12.33 -0.19 -9.99
N LYS A 28 13.60 0.24 -9.93
CA LYS A 28 14.52 0.28 -11.08
C LYS A 28 15.60 -0.80 -10.98
N ALA A 29 15.95 -1.46 -12.08
CA ALA A 29 16.96 -2.54 -12.03
C ALA A 29 18.37 -2.04 -11.67
N LYS A 30 18.79 -0.87 -12.20
CA LYS A 30 20.05 -0.21 -11.83
C LYS A 30 20.10 0.17 -10.35
N PHE A 31 18.93 0.47 -9.79
CA PHE A 31 18.79 0.83 -8.39
C PHE A 31 19.11 -0.36 -7.47
N PHE A 32 18.66 -1.56 -7.82
CA PHE A 32 19.01 -2.77 -7.08
C PHE A 32 20.53 -3.03 -7.06
N GLU A 33 21.19 -2.95 -8.22
CA GLU A 33 22.63 -3.27 -8.31
C GLU A 33 23.48 -2.37 -7.40
N LYS A 34 23.18 -1.07 -7.35
CA LYS A 34 23.90 -0.13 -6.47
C LYS A 34 23.82 -0.51 -4.99
N TYR A 35 22.73 -1.14 -4.54
CA TYR A 35 22.46 -1.44 -3.14
C TYR A 35 22.34 -2.94 -2.86
N LYS A 36 22.90 -3.80 -3.74
CA LYS A 36 22.77 -5.25 -3.64
C LYS A 36 23.21 -5.77 -2.26
N TYR A 37 24.37 -5.31 -1.77
CA TYR A 37 24.93 -5.73 -0.49
C TYR A 37 24.01 -5.39 0.69
N PHE A 38 23.38 -4.22 0.64
CA PHE A 38 22.38 -3.82 1.64
C PHE A 38 21.17 -4.76 1.64
N PHE A 39 20.66 -5.15 0.46
CA PHE A 39 19.55 -6.11 0.38
C PHE A 39 19.96 -7.48 0.92
N GLU A 40 21.15 -7.97 0.56
CA GLU A 40 21.70 -9.24 1.05
C GLU A 40 21.86 -9.25 2.56
N GLU A 41 22.42 -8.20 3.14
CA GLU A 41 22.56 -8.03 4.59
C GLU A 41 21.19 -8.03 5.29
N LYS A 42 20.21 -7.24 4.82
CA LYS A 42 18.90 -7.21 5.49
C LYS A 42 18.14 -8.53 5.36
N ILE A 43 18.27 -9.22 4.23
CA ILE A 43 17.59 -10.50 4.01
C ILE A 43 18.21 -11.60 4.86
N SER A 44 19.54 -11.68 4.94
CA SER A 44 20.24 -12.74 5.69
C SER A 44 19.90 -12.71 7.18
N HIS A 45 19.77 -11.52 7.77
CA HIS A 45 19.43 -11.28 9.18
C HIS A 45 17.92 -11.32 9.50
N SER A 46 17.06 -11.62 8.54
CA SER A 46 15.61 -11.71 8.71
C SER A 46 15.12 -13.16 8.71
N ASP A 47 13.98 -13.45 9.34
CA ASP A 47 13.36 -14.78 9.27
C ASP A 47 12.49 -14.93 8.01
N ALA A 48 11.93 -13.81 7.55
CA ALA A 48 10.98 -13.75 6.46
C ALA A 48 10.95 -12.37 5.79
N LEU A 49 10.48 -12.36 4.55
CA LEU A 49 10.34 -11.15 3.74
C LEU A 49 8.89 -10.91 3.36
N ILE A 50 8.48 -9.64 3.36
CA ILE A 50 7.22 -9.21 2.76
C ILE A 50 7.53 -8.33 1.56
N LEU A 51 7.04 -8.72 0.39
CA LEU A 51 7.18 -7.93 -0.84
C LEU A 51 5.86 -7.30 -1.23
N GLU A 52 5.96 -6.11 -1.82
CA GLU A 52 4.84 -5.45 -2.46
C GLU A 52 4.30 -6.27 -3.65
N ASP A 53 2.98 -6.48 -3.71
CA ASP A 53 2.38 -7.11 -4.88
C ASP A 53 2.23 -6.11 -6.04
N SER A 54 3.00 -6.34 -7.09
CA SER A 54 2.90 -5.54 -8.33
C SER A 54 1.76 -6.00 -9.26
N GLY A 55 1.00 -7.03 -8.90
CA GLY A 55 0.00 -7.68 -9.76
C GLY A 55 0.61 -8.71 -10.72
N LYS A 56 1.94 -8.83 -10.75
CA LYS A 56 2.70 -9.90 -11.40
C LYS A 56 3.46 -10.67 -10.33
N LYS A 57 3.74 -11.94 -10.59
CA LYS A 57 4.58 -12.74 -9.69
C LYS A 57 5.93 -12.04 -9.53
N PHE A 58 6.41 -11.92 -8.29
CA PHE A 58 7.63 -11.15 -8.02
C PHE A 58 8.87 -11.73 -8.69
N TRP A 59 8.86 -13.04 -8.99
CA TRP A 59 9.93 -13.76 -9.68
C TRP A 59 9.87 -13.65 -11.21
N GLU A 60 8.86 -13.01 -11.77
CA GLU A 60 8.70 -12.81 -13.22
C GLU A 60 9.27 -11.45 -13.67
N GLY A 61 9.78 -11.40 -14.91
CA GLY A 61 10.30 -10.18 -15.55
C GLY A 61 11.73 -9.76 -15.15
N LYS A 62 12.08 -8.49 -15.40
CA LYS A 62 13.39 -7.88 -15.08
C LYS A 62 13.29 -6.79 -13.99
N ASN A 63 12.38 -6.97 -13.03
CA ASN A 63 12.15 -5.99 -11.97
C ASN A 63 13.10 -6.17 -10.76
N CYS A 64 13.10 -5.20 -9.85
CA CYS A 64 13.88 -5.23 -8.60
C CYS A 64 13.49 -6.42 -7.70
N PHE A 65 12.19 -6.71 -7.60
CA PHE A 65 11.66 -7.76 -6.73
C PHE A 65 12.10 -9.18 -7.13
N ARG A 66 12.35 -9.45 -8.42
CA ARG A 66 12.92 -10.73 -8.86
C ARG A 66 14.31 -10.95 -8.28
N LYS A 67 15.13 -9.89 -8.24
CA LYS A 67 16.49 -9.99 -7.70
C LYS A 67 16.48 -10.14 -6.18
N ILE A 68 15.58 -9.42 -5.49
CA ILE A 68 15.29 -9.64 -4.06
C ILE A 68 14.85 -11.09 -3.82
N GLY A 69 13.97 -11.62 -4.67
CA GLY A 69 13.55 -13.02 -4.65
C GLY A 69 14.73 -14.00 -4.76
N LYS A 70 15.66 -13.78 -5.69
CA LYS A 70 16.87 -14.62 -5.80
C LYS A 70 17.72 -14.63 -4.53
N ILE A 71 17.88 -13.47 -3.88
CA ILE A 71 18.58 -13.40 -2.60
C ILE A 71 17.82 -14.18 -1.52
N ALA A 72 16.49 -14.02 -1.46
CA ALA A 72 15.64 -14.76 -0.53
C ALA A 72 15.77 -16.28 -0.72
N GLN A 73 15.78 -16.75 -1.98
CA GLN A 73 16.01 -18.15 -2.33
C GLN A 73 17.38 -18.62 -1.82
N TYR A 74 18.44 -17.88 -2.11
CA TYR A 74 19.80 -18.23 -1.69
C TYR A 74 19.90 -18.41 -0.16
N HIS A 75 19.24 -17.53 0.61
CA HIS A 75 19.17 -17.61 2.07
C HIS A 75 18.02 -18.48 2.61
N LYS A 76 17.33 -19.25 1.75
CA LYS A 76 16.19 -20.12 2.11
C LYS A 76 15.10 -19.41 2.92
N LYS A 77 14.83 -18.14 2.61
CA LYS A 77 13.83 -17.32 3.30
C LYS A 77 12.44 -17.48 2.69
N LYS A 78 11.42 -17.44 3.55
CA LYS A 78 10.01 -17.40 3.14
C LYS A 78 9.65 -16.01 2.64
N VAL A 79 8.87 -15.94 1.56
CA VAL A 79 8.42 -14.67 0.97
C VAL A 79 6.90 -14.56 1.07
N TYR A 80 6.42 -13.41 1.53
CA TYR A 80 5.01 -13.15 1.76
C TYR A 80 4.53 -11.98 0.91
N HIS A 81 3.32 -12.08 0.36
CA HIS A 81 2.61 -10.95 -0.25
C HIS A 81 1.37 -10.62 0.58
N ALA A 82 1.27 -9.37 1.03
CA ALA A 82 0.18 -8.89 1.89
C ALA A 82 -0.91 -8.07 1.14
N ASP A 83 -0.89 -8.07 -0.19
CA ASP A 83 -1.72 -7.20 -1.03
C ASP A 83 -2.55 -7.98 -2.08
N SER A 84 -3.64 -7.37 -2.56
CA SER A 84 -4.74 -7.99 -3.30
C SER A 84 -5.13 -7.23 -4.59
N ASN A 85 -5.47 -8.01 -5.63
CA ASN A 85 -6.10 -7.69 -6.92
C ASN A 85 -6.28 -6.22 -7.33
N LYS A 86 -5.44 -5.77 -8.28
CA LYS A 86 -5.44 -4.43 -8.89
C LYS A 86 -6.61 -4.12 -9.84
N CYS A 87 -7.22 -5.14 -10.45
CA CYS A 87 -8.20 -4.89 -11.52
C CYS A 87 -9.50 -4.28 -10.97
N LEU A 88 -9.97 -4.81 -9.83
CA LEU A 88 -11.28 -4.41 -9.31
C LEU A 88 -11.23 -3.09 -8.52
N SER A 89 -10.08 -2.77 -7.91
CA SER A 89 -9.87 -1.50 -7.23
C SER A 89 -9.89 -0.32 -8.21
N ALA A 90 -9.41 -0.50 -9.45
CA ALA A 90 -9.47 0.54 -10.48
C ALA A 90 -10.90 0.89 -10.89
N VAL A 91 -11.79 -0.12 -10.97
CA VAL A 91 -13.22 0.10 -11.29
C VAL A 91 -13.90 0.88 -10.18
N ILE A 92 -13.65 0.52 -8.91
CA ILE A 92 -14.23 1.24 -7.76
C ILE A 92 -13.71 2.68 -7.71
N ASP A 93 -12.40 2.90 -7.93
CA ASP A 93 -11.81 4.24 -8.02
C ASP A 93 -12.50 5.09 -9.11
N LEU A 94 -12.80 4.50 -10.27
CA LEU A 94 -13.50 5.19 -11.35
C LEU A 94 -14.95 5.54 -10.97
N MET A 95 -15.70 4.56 -10.44
CA MET A 95 -17.09 4.78 -10.00
C MET A 95 -17.17 5.87 -8.93
N GLN A 96 -16.21 5.89 -8.01
CA GLN A 96 -16.10 6.93 -6.99
C GLN A 96 -15.82 8.31 -7.61
N GLY A 97 -14.94 8.39 -8.61
CA GLY A 97 -14.69 9.63 -9.34
C GLY A 97 -15.97 10.17 -10.00
N VAL A 98 -16.73 9.30 -10.66
CA VAL A 98 -18.02 9.63 -11.29
C VAL A 98 -19.05 10.09 -10.25
N GLN A 99 -19.19 9.36 -9.14
CA GLN A 99 -20.08 9.74 -8.04
C GLN A 99 -19.68 11.09 -7.42
N GLY A 100 -18.38 11.34 -7.27
CA GLY A 100 -17.86 12.62 -6.77
C GLY A 100 -18.26 13.79 -7.67
N ILE A 101 -18.06 13.67 -8.98
CA ILE A 101 -18.47 14.69 -9.96
C ILE A 101 -19.98 14.91 -9.93
N ALA A 102 -20.77 13.83 -9.88
CA ALA A 102 -22.22 13.91 -9.83
C ALA A 102 -22.71 14.68 -8.59
N LEU A 103 -22.13 14.40 -7.42
CA LEU A 103 -22.45 15.10 -6.17
C LEU A 103 -22.04 16.57 -6.19
N ILE A 104 -20.90 16.91 -6.80
CA ILE A 104 -20.49 18.30 -7.02
C ILE A 104 -21.53 19.01 -7.91
N ALA A 105 -21.92 18.40 -9.04
CA ALA A 105 -22.87 18.98 -9.97
C ALA A 105 -24.25 19.20 -9.32
N VAL A 106 -24.73 18.23 -8.54
CA VAL A 106 -25.98 18.36 -7.76
C VAL A 106 -25.87 19.48 -6.73
N GLY A 107 -24.76 19.54 -5.98
CA GLY A 107 -24.50 20.63 -5.03
C GLY A 107 -24.53 22.00 -5.71
N VAL A 108 -23.78 22.18 -6.81
CA VAL A 108 -23.76 23.46 -7.55
C VAL A 108 -25.15 23.82 -8.09
N LYS A 109 -25.87 22.87 -8.70
CA LYS A 109 -27.21 23.10 -9.25
C LYS A 109 -28.22 23.50 -8.17
N LEU A 110 -28.20 22.84 -7.02
CA LEU A 110 -29.08 23.19 -5.90
C LEU A 110 -28.71 24.54 -5.27
N GLY A 111 -27.43 24.92 -5.28
CA GLY A 111 -26.96 26.22 -4.77
C GLY A 111 -27.41 27.40 -5.61
N ILE A 112 -27.45 27.21 -6.92
CA ILE A 112 -28.02 28.20 -7.86
C ILE A 112 -29.53 28.36 -7.63
N LEU A 113 -30.22 27.32 -7.14
CA LEU A 113 -31.67 27.30 -6.91
C LEU A 113 -32.11 27.69 -5.48
N GLY A 114 -31.18 27.83 -4.53
CA GLY A 114 -31.48 28.26 -3.15
C GLY A 114 -30.43 27.86 -2.12
N ASN A 115 -30.02 28.82 -1.28
CA ASN A 115 -29.01 28.64 -0.24
C ASN A 115 -29.48 27.71 0.88
N SER A 116 -28.89 26.52 0.98
CA SER A 116 -29.02 25.67 2.16
C SER A 116 -27.67 25.05 2.53
N MET A 117 -27.47 24.77 3.82
CA MET A 117 -26.30 24.01 4.30
C MET A 117 -26.13 22.66 3.58
N SER A 118 -27.22 22.06 3.09
CA SER A 118 -27.18 20.79 2.36
C SER A 118 -26.36 20.90 1.07
N THR A 119 -26.41 22.06 0.42
CA THR A 119 -25.70 22.37 -0.82
C THR A 119 -24.18 22.32 -0.65
N LEU A 120 -23.67 22.91 0.45
CA LEU A 120 -22.26 22.85 0.84
C LEU A 120 -21.86 21.43 1.25
N GLY A 121 -22.78 20.68 1.86
CA GLY A 121 -22.59 19.27 2.20
C GLY A 121 -22.36 18.39 0.96
N TYR A 122 -23.22 18.48 -0.05
CA TYR A 122 -23.08 17.69 -1.28
C TYR A 122 -21.81 18.05 -2.07
N ALA A 123 -21.53 19.34 -2.25
CA ALA A 123 -20.35 19.79 -2.98
C ALA A 123 -19.04 19.39 -2.27
N SER A 124 -19.00 19.48 -0.94
CA SER A 124 -17.83 19.07 -0.16
C SER A 124 -17.61 17.56 -0.21
N VAL A 125 -18.63 16.74 0.05
CA VAL A 125 -18.55 15.28 -0.05
C VAL A 125 -18.14 14.84 -1.47
N GLY A 126 -18.76 15.42 -2.50
CA GLY A 126 -18.42 15.13 -3.89
C GLY A 126 -16.98 15.47 -4.23
N THR A 127 -16.49 16.60 -3.72
CA THR A 127 -15.09 17.05 -3.89
C THR A 127 -14.10 16.08 -3.24
N TYR A 128 -14.41 15.58 -2.03
CA TYR A 128 -13.58 14.57 -1.37
C TYR A 128 -13.58 13.25 -2.14
N LEU A 129 -14.74 12.76 -2.60
CA LEU A 129 -14.80 11.52 -3.39
C LEU A 129 -14.03 11.64 -4.70
N PHE A 130 -14.21 12.75 -5.44
CA PHE A 130 -13.50 12.98 -6.69
C PHE A 130 -11.99 13.05 -6.48
N PHE A 131 -11.50 13.92 -5.59
CA PHE A 131 -10.06 14.05 -5.38
C PHE A 131 -9.39 12.81 -4.76
N GLY A 132 -10.16 11.85 -4.24
CA GLY A 132 -9.67 10.55 -3.76
C GLY A 132 -9.44 9.54 -4.86
N SER A 133 -10.23 9.64 -5.92
CA SER A 133 -10.10 8.81 -7.11
C SER A 133 -8.77 9.06 -7.83
N LEU A 134 -8.29 8.07 -8.60
CA LEU A 134 -7.10 8.23 -9.43
C LEU A 134 -7.16 9.48 -10.36
N PRO A 135 -8.26 9.75 -11.10
CA PRO A 135 -8.38 10.98 -11.90
C PRO A 135 -8.26 12.25 -11.08
N GLY A 136 -8.95 12.33 -9.94
CA GLY A 136 -8.88 13.52 -9.08
C GLY A 136 -7.51 13.74 -8.47
N ARG A 137 -6.77 12.66 -8.14
CA ARG A 137 -5.37 12.76 -7.68
C ARG A 137 -4.44 13.32 -8.76
N ILE A 138 -4.64 12.95 -10.03
CA ILE A 138 -3.90 13.52 -11.17
C ILE A 138 -4.20 15.02 -11.26
N VAL A 139 -5.47 15.41 -11.21
CA VAL A 139 -5.88 16.83 -11.23
C VAL A 139 -5.25 17.58 -10.05
N ARG A 140 -5.35 17.04 -8.83
CA ARG A 140 -4.76 17.64 -7.63
C ARG A 140 -3.23 17.82 -7.77
N TYR A 141 -2.54 16.84 -8.35
CA TYR A 141 -1.10 16.93 -8.61
C TYR A 141 -0.76 18.03 -9.63
N ILE A 142 -1.56 18.17 -10.68
CA ILE A 142 -1.42 19.25 -11.67
C ILE A 142 -1.65 20.62 -11.01
N CYS A 143 -2.71 20.74 -10.20
CA CYS A 143 -3.11 22.03 -9.60
C CYS A 143 -2.22 22.47 -8.42
N HIS A 144 -1.73 21.54 -7.59
CA HIS A 144 -1.04 21.86 -6.33
C HIS A 144 0.41 21.35 -6.28
N GLY A 145 0.89 20.70 -7.34
CA GLY A 145 2.23 20.14 -7.42
C GLY A 145 2.50 19.09 -6.32
N LYS A 146 3.79 18.92 -5.99
CA LYS A 146 4.26 17.95 -4.96
C LYS A 146 3.89 18.33 -3.52
N ASN A 147 3.36 19.54 -3.30
CA ASN A 147 3.07 20.10 -1.98
C ASN A 147 1.60 19.95 -1.58
N ALA A 148 0.79 19.18 -2.31
CA ALA A 148 -0.54 18.81 -1.89
C ALA A 148 -0.47 18.14 -0.50
N LYS A 149 -0.74 18.92 0.57
CA LYS A 149 -0.60 18.47 1.95
C LYS A 149 -1.68 17.45 2.30
N TYR A 150 -1.32 16.56 3.21
CA TYR A 150 -2.21 15.56 3.80
C TYR A 150 -3.17 16.24 4.78
N GLY A 151 -4.44 16.47 4.39
CA GLY A 151 -5.49 17.10 5.22
C GLY A 151 -6.60 16.15 5.69
N LEU A 152 -7.72 16.69 6.19
CA LEU A 152 -8.95 15.96 6.55
C LEU A 152 -9.51 15.16 5.36
N ASP A 153 -9.26 15.69 4.16
CA ASP A 153 -9.34 15.01 2.89
C ASP A 153 -8.71 13.62 3.00
N ASN A 154 -7.44 13.43 3.38
CA ASN A 154 -6.86 12.07 3.43
C ASN A 154 -7.50 11.14 4.47
N LEU A 155 -8.24 11.65 5.45
CA LEU A 155 -8.99 10.84 6.40
C LEU A 155 -10.25 10.24 5.74
N LEU A 156 -10.90 11.01 4.86
CA LEU A 156 -12.10 10.66 4.10
C LEU A 156 -11.82 10.18 2.66
N LEU A 157 -10.60 10.37 2.16
CA LEU A 157 -10.21 10.02 0.80
C LEU A 157 -10.19 8.49 0.71
N TYR A 158 -11.19 8.01 -0.01
CA TYR A 158 -11.18 6.67 -0.54
C TYR A 158 -10.12 6.62 -1.64
N GLY A 159 -8.87 6.28 -1.29
CA GLY A 159 -7.79 6.14 -2.24
C GLY A 159 -7.38 4.68 -2.32
N HIS A 160 -7.23 4.14 -3.54
CA HIS A 160 -6.69 2.80 -3.73
C HIS A 160 -5.39 2.58 -2.95
N ASP A 161 -4.47 3.54 -2.98
CA ASP A 161 -3.20 3.41 -2.26
C ASP A 161 -3.44 3.33 -0.74
N ASP A 162 -4.19 4.28 -0.15
CA ASP A 162 -4.51 4.24 1.30
C ASP A 162 -5.16 2.91 1.71
N TYR A 163 -6.11 2.42 0.90
CA TYR A 163 -6.69 1.10 1.09
C TYR A 163 -5.62 -0.01 1.06
N ARG A 164 -4.75 0.00 0.07
CA ARG A 164 -3.63 -0.95 -0.09
C ARG A 164 -2.70 -0.93 1.12
N GLU A 165 -2.36 0.24 1.66
CA GLU A 165 -1.51 0.31 2.85
C GLU A 165 -2.22 -0.20 4.11
N THR A 166 -3.53 0.02 4.24
CA THR A 166 -4.32 -0.59 5.33
C THR A 166 -4.31 -2.12 5.25
N LEU A 167 -4.39 -2.67 4.04
CA LEU A 167 -4.31 -4.11 3.79
C LEU A 167 -2.93 -4.67 4.13
N ILE A 168 -1.86 -4.04 3.64
CA ILE A 168 -0.49 -4.46 3.91
C ILE A 168 -0.23 -4.46 5.42
N ALA A 169 -0.55 -3.38 6.12
CA ALA A 169 -0.40 -3.30 7.57
C ALA A 169 -1.25 -4.35 8.31
N GLY A 170 -2.47 -4.61 7.83
CA GLY A 170 -3.34 -5.66 8.34
C GLY A 170 -2.76 -7.07 8.14
N GLY A 171 -2.17 -7.32 6.96
CA GLY A 171 -1.50 -8.56 6.60
C GLY A 171 -0.25 -8.82 7.44
N ILE A 172 0.60 -7.80 7.64
CA ILE A 172 1.76 -7.85 8.56
C ILE A 172 1.29 -8.23 9.96
N ASN A 173 0.28 -7.54 10.50
CA ASN A 173 -0.24 -7.84 11.83
C ASN A 173 -0.80 -9.26 11.94
N LYS A 174 -1.52 -9.73 10.91
CA LYS A 174 -2.06 -11.09 10.85
C LYS A 174 -0.95 -12.14 10.81
N LEU A 175 0.09 -11.90 10.03
CA LEU A 175 1.26 -12.78 9.92
C LEU A 175 1.98 -12.89 11.27
N CYS A 176 2.29 -11.76 11.90
CA CYS A 176 2.98 -11.74 13.20
C CYS A 176 2.16 -12.46 14.29
N ARG A 177 0.82 -12.35 14.27
CA ARG A 177 -0.05 -13.06 15.23
C ARG A 177 -0.13 -14.57 14.99
N LYS A 178 -0.17 -15.01 13.73
CA LYS A 178 -0.44 -16.41 13.39
C LYS A 178 0.83 -17.27 13.29
N ASN A 179 2.00 -16.65 13.19
CA ASN A 179 3.25 -17.34 12.88
C ASN A 179 4.22 -17.27 14.08
N LYS A 180 4.05 -18.20 15.04
CA LYS A 180 4.70 -18.17 16.36
C LYS A 180 6.24 -18.27 16.34
N GLY A 181 6.87 -18.53 15.19
CA GLY A 181 8.33 -18.66 15.05
C GLY A 181 9.04 -17.43 14.50
N LEU A 182 8.32 -16.44 13.98
CA LEU A 182 8.95 -15.24 13.39
C LEU A 182 9.36 -14.26 14.49
N LYS A 183 10.62 -13.81 14.46
CA LYS A 183 11.16 -12.76 15.34
C LYS A 183 11.49 -11.50 14.56
N LYS A 184 11.99 -11.62 13.33
CA LYS A 184 12.40 -10.49 12.48
C LYS A 184 11.84 -10.62 11.06
N ILE A 185 11.14 -9.59 10.60
CA ILE A 185 10.57 -9.52 9.24
C ILE A 185 11.07 -8.24 8.56
N VAL A 186 11.46 -8.37 7.30
CA VAL A 186 11.79 -7.22 6.45
C VAL A 186 10.74 -7.05 5.35
N CYS A 187 10.22 -5.85 5.22
CA CYS A 187 9.24 -5.46 4.21
C CYS A 187 9.91 -4.57 3.15
N PHE A 188 9.76 -4.92 1.87
CA PHE A 188 10.22 -4.10 0.75
C PHE A 188 9.02 -3.63 -0.09
N HIS A 189 8.88 -2.31 -0.23
CA HIS A 189 7.81 -1.67 -1.01
C HIS A 189 8.29 -0.34 -1.60
N GLY A 190 7.56 0.20 -2.56
CA GLY A 190 7.73 1.56 -3.03
C GLY A 190 7.76 2.54 -1.86
N ASP A 191 8.65 3.53 -1.92
CA ASP A 191 8.90 4.48 -0.82
C ASP A 191 7.65 5.25 -0.36
N GLY A 192 6.72 5.53 -1.27
CA GLY A 192 5.45 6.17 -0.94
C GLY A 192 4.59 5.39 0.07
N HIS A 193 4.77 4.07 0.17
CA HIS A 193 3.99 3.20 1.04
C HIS A 193 4.54 3.09 2.47
N SER A 194 5.83 3.43 2.68
CA SER A 194 6.53 3.15 3.95
C SER A 194 5.89 3.83 5.17
N LYS A 195 5.67 5.15 5.07
CA LYS A 195 5.12 5.95 6.19
C LYS A 195 3.67 5.59 6.51
N PRO A 196 2.75 5.46 5.52
CA PRO A 196 1.39 5.01 5.79
C PRO A 196 1.32 3.62 6.43
N ILE A 197 2.08 2.64 5.92
CA ILE A 197 2.12 1.28 6.50
C ILE A 197 2.54 1.35 7.98
N ARG A 198 3.64 2.05 8.30
CA ARG A 198 4.10 2.22 9.68
C ARG A 198 3.03 2.87 10.56
N THR A 199 2.35 3.89 10.04
CA THR A 199 1.26 4.59 10.75
C THR A 199 0.13 3.62 11.08
N TYR A 200 -0.32 2.82 10.12
CA TYR A 200 -1.38 1.83 10.34
C TYR A 200 -0.98 0.66 11.24
N LEU A 201 0.32 0.35 11.34
CA LEU A 201 0.82 -0.61 12.32
C LEU A 201 0.76 -0.03 13.74
N LYS A 202 1.15 1.24 13.93
CA LYS A 202 1.12 1.93 15.23
C LYS A 202 -0.29 2.28 15.71
N HIS A 203 -1.22 2.52 14.80
CA HIS A 203 -2.58 2.96 15.10
C HIS A 203 -3.63 1.91 14.65
N PRO A 204 -3.79 0.79 15.39
CA PRO A 204 -4.69 -0.29 14.98
C PRO A 204 -6.17 0.11 14.94
N ILE A 205 -6.60 1.07 15.78
CA ILE A 205 -7.98 1.61 15.76
C ILE A 205 -8.22 2.36 14.45
N LEU A 206 -7.32 3.27 14.07
CA LEU A 206 -7.39 4.00 12.80
C LEU A 206 -7.47 3.03 11.62
N ARG A 207 -6.63 1.99 11.60
CA ARG A 207 -6.68 0.94 10.56
C ARG A 207 -8.04 0.23 10.51
N LYS A 208 -8.68 -0.05 11.65
CA LYS A 208 -10.03 -0.65 11.70
C LYS A 208 -11.09 0.31 11.14
N ILE A 209 -11.05 1.59 11.52
CA ILE A 209 -11.96 2.62 11.01
C ILE A 209 -11.81 2.74 9.49
N LYS A 210 -10.57 2.86 9.00
CA LYS A 210 -10.28 2.92 7.57
C LYS A 210 -10.76 1.67 6.84
N LYS A 211 -10.54 0.49 7.39
CA LYS A 211 -11.04 -0.76 6.81
C LYS A 211 -12.57 -0.80 6.67
N LEU A 212 -13.31 -0.20 7.61
CA LEU A 212 -14.76 -0.03 7.50
C LEU A 212 -15.13 0.98 6.42
N ALA A 213 -14.42 2.10 6.33
CA ALA A 213 -14.60 3.05 5.24
C ALA A 213 -14.39 2.36 3.89
N TYR A 214 -13.36 1.52 3.75
CA TYR A 214 -13.08 0.76 2.53
C TYR A 214 -13.93 -0.50 2.32
N LEU A 215 -15.08 -0.65 3.00
CA LEU A 215 -15.90 -1.86 2.90
C LEU A 215 -16.22 -2.27 1.45
N PRO A 216 -16.52 -1.36 0.49
CA PRO A 216 -16.74 -1.75 -0.91
C PRO A 216 -15.52 -2.44 -1.54
N TYR A 217 -14.32 -1.84 -1.42
CA TYR A 217 -13.06 -2.45 -1.85
C TYR A 217 -12.80 -3.76 -1.12
N HIS A 218 -13.16 -3.79 0.16
CA HIS A 218 -12.99 -4.95 1.00
C HIS A 218 -13.80 -6.10 0.43
N LEU A 219 -15.12 -5.98 0.28
CA LEU A 219 -16.04 -7.04 -0.17
C LEU A 219 -15.59 -7.71 -1.47
N LEU A 220 -14.88 -6.95 -2.29
CA LEU A 220 -14.50 -7.28 -3.63
C LEU A 220 -13.06 -7.78 -3.80
N SER A 221 -12.24 -7.71 -2.76
CA SER A 221 -10.83 -8.12 -2.80
C SER A 221 -10.59 -9.47 -2.11
N ASN A 222 -9.67 -10.28 -2.66
CA ASN A 222 -9.21 -11.52 -2.01
C ASN A 222 -8.02 -11.23 -1.08
N ARG A 223 -8.28 -11.23 0.24
CA ARG A 223 -7.46 -10.57 1.28
C ARG A 223 -6.47 -11.48 2.01
N ARG A 224 -6.05 -12.59 1.39
CA ARG A 224 -5.19 -13.56 2.07
C ARG A 224 -3.73 -13.19 1.91
N VAL A 225 -2.97 -13.26 3.01
CA VAL A 225 -1.51 -13.14 2.92
C VAL A 225 -1.02 -14.41 2.27
N ARG A 226 -0.36 -14.29 1.12
CA ARG A 226 0.16 -15.42 0.35
C ARG A 226 1.58 -15.69 0.79
N GLU A 227 1.86 -16.93 1.13
CA GLU A 227 3.20 -17.40 1.48
C GLU A 227 3.78 -18.20 0.32
N TYR A 228 5.00 -17.85 -0.05
CA TYR A 228 5.76 -18.49 -1.10
C TYR A 228 7.05 -19.09 -0.55
N VAL A 229 7.31 -20.32 -0.96
CA VAL A 229 8.56 -21.05 -0.68
C VAL A 229 9.18 -21.45 -2.00
N HIS A 230 10.51 -21.43 -2.05
CA HIS A 230 11.26 -21.92 -3.19
C HIS A 230 11.65 -23.38 -2.97
N ASP A 231 11.32 -24.26 -3.90
CA ASP A 231 11.59 -25.71 -3.79
C ASP A 231 12.92 -26.15 -4.41
N GLY A 232 13.61 -25.23 -5.10
CA GLY A 232 14.86 -25.50 -5.82
C GLY A 232 14.76 -25.12 -7.29
N GLU A 233 13.55 -25.22 -7.86
CA GLU A 233 13.28 -24.91 -9.26
C GLU A 233 12.41 -23.67 -9.42
N SER A 234 11.40 -23.51 -8.56
CA SER A 234 10.42 -22.44 -8.68
C SER A 234 9.84 -21.97 -7.34
N TRP A 235 9.27 -20.77 -7.36
CA TRP A 235 8.47 -20.26 -6.24
C TRP A 235 7.07 -20.88 -6.28
N LYS A 236 6.70 -21.60 -5.22
CA LYS A 236 5.39 -22.21 -5.05
C LYS A 236 4.60 -21.51 -3.95
N LEU A 237 3.30 -21.33 -4.19
CA LEU A 237 2.38 -20.84 -3.16
C LEU A 237 2.15 -21.98 -2.15
N GLU A 238 2.69 -21.86 -0.95
CA GLU A 238 2.56 -22.88 0.10
C GLU A 238 1.24 -22.73 0.85
N ARG A 239 0.90 -21.49 1.26
CA ARG A 239 -0.34 -21.24 2.02
C ARG A 239 -0.92 -19.85 1.84
N ARG A 240 -2.18 -19.71 2.22
CA ARG A 240 -2.92 -18.44 2.27
C ARG A 240 -3.44 -18.20 3.69
N ILE A 241 -2.87 -17.20 4.38
CA ILE A 241 -3.08 -16.92 5.81
C ILE A 241 -4.27 -16.00 6.06
#